data_AF-A0A4P9IUR9-F1
#
_entry.id   AF-A0A4P9IUR9-F1
#
_cell.length_a   1.000
_cell.length_b   1.000
_cell.length_c   1.000
_cell.angle_alpha   90.00
_cell.angle_beta   90.00
_cell.angle_gamma   90.00
#
_symmetry.space_group_name_H-M   'P 1'
#
loop_
_entity.id
_entity.type
_entity.pdbx_description
1 polymer ?
#
loop_
_entity_poly.entity_id
_entity_poly.type
_entity_poly.pdbx_seq_one_letter_code
_entity_poly.pdbx_strand_id
1 'polypeptide(L)'
;KDGNVQVNRGYRVQFNSAVGPYKGGLRFHPTVNQSILKFLGFEQIFKNVLTGLPIGGGKGGSDFDPKGKTDAEIMRFCQSFMTELQKHIGPSLDVPAGDIGVGGREIGYMYGQYKRLRQFDAGVLTGKPLGFGGSLIRPEATGYGLVYFTDNMLAANGKSFKDQTVLISGSGNVAQYAVQKATELGAKVISVSDSNGYIIDETGIDFDLLVDIKEKRRARLT
;
A
#
# COMPACT_ATOMS: atom_id res chain seq x y z
N LYS A 1 -0.48 -12.16 -22.70
CA LYS A 1 -1.27 -13.35 -23.09
C LYS A 1 -0.89 -13.82 -24.49
N ASP A 2 -0.64 -12.89 -25.41
CA ASP A 2 -0.49 -13.17 -26.84
C ASP A 2 0.97 -13.17 -27.32
N GLY A 3 1.94 -13.39 -26.43
CA GLY A 3 3.37 -13.36 -26.77
C GLY A 3 3.96 -11.98 -27.09
N ASN A 4 3.13 -10.93 -27.14
CA ASN A 4 3.56 -9.57 -27.43
C ASN A 4 4.53 -9.01 -26.38
N VAL A 5 5.66 -8.48 -26.85
CA VAL A 5 6.63 -7.75 -26.02
C VAL A 5 6.01 -6.41 -25.60
N GLN A 6 6.21 -6.05 -24.33
CA GLN A 6 5.75 -4.80 -23.74
C GLN A 6 6.90 -4.16 -22.97
N VAL A 7 6.98 -2.84 -22.98
CA VAL A 7 8.03 -2.08 -22.28
C VAL A 7 7.36 -1.04 -21.38
N ASN A 8 7.76 -1.05 -20.11
CA ASN A 8 7.32 -0.10 -19.08
C ASN A 8 8.56 0.45 -18.37
N ARG A 9 8.44 1.64 -17.78
CA ARG A 9 9.56 2.26 -17.07
C ARG A 9 9.47 2.02 -15.57
N GLY A 10 10.47 1.36 -15.02
CA GLY A 10 10.66 1.20 -13.58
C GLY A 10 11.51 2.32 -12.97
N TYR A 11 11.23 2.65 -11.71
CA TYR A 11 11.96 3.66 -10.95
C TYR A 11 12.16 3.22 -9.49
N ARG A 12 13.29 3.60 -8.89
CA ARG A 12 13.51 3.59 -7.45
C ARG A 12 14.30 4.85 -7.05
N VAL A 13 13.68 5.70 -6.25
CA VAL A 13 14.28 6.91 -5.68
C VAL A 13 14.65 6.60 -4.23
N GLN A 14 15.95 6.51 -3.98
CA GLN A 14 16.54 6.38 -2.65
C GLN A 14 16.92 7.77 -2.16
N PHE A 15 16.04 8.41 -1.40
CA PHE A 15 16.11 9.86 -1.17
C PHE A 15 17.02 10.21 -0.01
N ASN A 16 16.85 9.59 1.15
CA ASN A 16 17.67 9.85 2.33
C ASN A 16 17.77 8.61 3.24
N SER A 17 18.97 8.29 3.71
CA SER A 17 19.25 7.17 4.61
C SER A 17 19.90 7.60 5.93
N ALA A 18 19.75 8.85 6.34
CA ALA A 18 20.46 9.41 7.50
C ALA A 18 20.08 8.72 8.83
N VAL A 19 18.86 8.21 8.95
CA VAL A 19 18.35 7.54 10.16
C VAL A 19 18.20 6.02 10.00
N GLY A 20 18.61 5.45 8.86
CA GLY A 20 18.49 4.02 8.58
C GLY A 20 18.27 3.70 7.09
N PRO A 21 18.01 2.42 6.73
CA PRO A 21 17.81 1.99 5.36
C PRO A 21 16.70 2.76 4.66
N TYR A 22 16.80 2.96 3.34
CA TYR A 22 15.71 3.57 2.58
C TYR A 22 14.42 2.76 2.76
N LYS A 23 13.30 3.44 3.04
CA LYS A 23 12.02 2.76 3.26
C LYS A 23 10.91 3.47 2.51
N GLY A 24 10.19 2.72 1.69
CA GLY A 24 8.93 3.16 1.12
C GLY A 24 8.39 2.33 -0.03
N GLY A 25 7.11 2.53 -0.32
CA GLY A 25 6.31 1.69 -1.21
C GLY A 25 6.68 1.73 -2.69
N LEU A 26 6.16 0.76 -3.43
CA LEU A 26 6.20 0.63 -4.88
C LEU A 26 4.81 0.87 -5.46
N ARG A 27 4.67 1.77 -6.43
CA ARG A 27 3.39 2.10 -7.08
C ARG A 27 3.37 1.61 -8.53
N PHE A 28 2.37 0.80 -8.91
CA PHE A 28 2.11 0.43 -10.30
C PHE A 28 0.85 1.14 -10.78
N HIS A 29 1.03 2.20 -11.55
CA HIS A 29 -0.07 3.00 -12.05
C HIS A 29 0.36 3.77 -13.31
N PRO A 30 -0.49 3.90 -14.35
CA PRO A 30 -0.12 4.52 -15.63
C PRO A 30 0.31 5.98 -15.54
N THR A 31 0.00 6.67 -14.43
CA THR A 31 0.43 8.06 -14.21
C THR A 31 1.83 8.19 -13.60
N VAL A 32 2.47 7.09 -13.19
CA VAL A 32 3.78 7.12 -12.53
C VAL A 32 4.83 7.73 -13.45
N ASN A 33 5.55 8.71 -12.94
CA ASN A 33 6.75 9.27 -13.54
C ASN A 33 7.78 9.61 -12.45
N GLN A 34 8.99 9.99 -12.86
CA GLN A 34 10.08 10.30 -11.94
C GLN A 34 9.74 11.45 -10.96
N SER A 35 9.05 12.49 -11.42
CA SER A 35 8.68 13.64 -10.58
C SER A 35 7.77 13.21 -9.42
N ILE A 36 6.73 12.43 -9.73
CA ILE A 36 5.78 11.90 -8.71
C ILE A 36 6.53 11.06 -7.68
N LEU A 37 7.45 10.19 -8.11
CA LEU A 37 8.19 9.35 -7.17
C LEU A 37 9.22 10.11 -6.34
N LYS A 38 9.82 11.18 -6.88
CA LYS A 38 10.64 12.11 -6.08
C LYS A 38 9.80 12.82 -5.03
N PHE A 39 8.64 13.35 -5.39
CA PHE A 39 7.72 13.99 -4.45
C PHE A 39 7.31 13.03 -3.32
N LEU A 40 6.85 11.83 -3.67
CA LEU A 40 6.47 10.82 -2.67
C LEU A 40 7.66 10.36 -1.82
N GLY A 41 8.85 10.22 -2.42
CA GLY A 41 10.07 9.85 -1.71
C GLY A 41 10.53 10.94 -0.72
N PHE A 42 10.36 12.21 -1.07
CA PHE A 42 10.65 13.35 -0.20
C PHE A 42 9.74 13.35 1.04
N GLU A 43 8.43 13.27 0.85
CA GLU A 43 7.45 13.16 1.94
C GLU A 43 7.71 11.95 2.84
N GLN A 44 8.18 10.84 2.25
CA GLN A 44 8.49 9.62 2.98
C GLN A 44 9.63 9.81 4.00
N ILE A 45 10.56 10.75 3.78
CA ILE A 45 11.64 11.05 4.74
C ILE A 45 11.05 11.50 6.06
N PHE A 46 10.23 12.55 6.03
CA PHE A 46 9.67 13.17 7.23
C PHE A 46 8.67 12.25 7.90
N LYS A 47 7.81 11.59 7.11
CA LYS A 47 6.88 10.58 7.63
C LYS A 47 7.60 9.49 8.42
N ASN A 48 8.71 8.98 7.89
CA ASN A 48 9.42 7.87 8.50
C ASN A 48 10.13 8.31 9.79
N VAL A 49 10.78 9.49 9.78
CA VAL A 49 11.42 10.05 10.98
C VAL A 49 10.41 10.27 12.11
N LEU A 50 9.20 10.75 11.80
CA LEU A 50 8.15 10.98 12.80
C LEU A 50 7.66 9.70 13.49
N THR A 51 7.96 8.51 12.95
CA THR A 51 7.64 7.24 13.64
C THR A 51 8.57 6.93 14.81
N GLY A 52 9.74 7.61 14.89
CA GLY A 52 10.79 7.28 15.86
C GLY A 52 11.58 6.01 15.54
N LEU A 53 11.26 5.31 14.44
CA LEU A 53 11.96 4.10 14.00
C LEU A 53 13.16 4.44 13.09
N PRO A 54 14.20 3.58 13.06
CA PRO A 54 15.41 3.82 12.27
C PRO A 54 15.21 3.48 10.78
N ILE A 55 14.40 4.28 10.08
CA ILE A 55 14.06 4.08 8.67
C ILE A 55 14.16 5.38 7.87
N GLY A 56 15.00 5.38 6.83
CA GLY A 56 15.15 6.48 5.88
C GLY A 56 14.00 6.56 4.87
N GLY A 57 14.04 7.51 3.94
CA GLY A 57 12.98 7.77 2.96
C GLY A 57 13.33 7.29 1.54
N GLY A 58 12.40 6.58 0.90
CA GLY A 58 12.49 6.22 -0.51
C GLY A 58 11.14 5.92 -1.14
N LYS A 59 11.07 5.85 -2.47
CA LYS A 59 9.86 5.45 -3.20
C LYS A 59 10.22 4.84 -4.54
N GLY A 60 9.39 3.93 -5.05
CA GLY A 60 9.57 3.41 -6.40
C GLY A 60 8.26 3.05 -7.06
N GLY A 61 8.36 2.45 -8.24
CA GLY A 61 7.19 2.06 -9.00
C GLY A 61 7.44 1.90 -10.48
N SER A 62 6.35 1.81 -11.22
CA SER A 62 6.32 1.72 -12.67
C SER A 62 5.05 2.33 -13.24
N ASP A 63 5.14 2.82 -14.47
CA ASP A 63 4.00 3.23 -15.30
C ASP A 63 3.15 2.03 -15.79
N PHE A 64 3.50 0.82 -15.38
CA PHE A 64 2.70 -0.38 -15.61
C PHE A 64 1.29 -0.26 -15.02
N ASP A 65 0.27 -0.49 -15.85
CA ASP A 65 -1.12 -0.56 -15.41
C ASP A 65 -1.52 -2.02 -15.10
N PRO A 66 -1.70 -2.38 -13.82
CA PRO A 66 -2.10 -3.72 -13.42
C PRO A 66 -3.58 -4.03 -13.74
N LYS A 67 -4.39 -3.03 -14.09
CA LYS A 67 -5.81 -3.24 -14.41
C LYS A 67 -5.96 -4.07 -15.69
N GLY A 68 -6.92 -4.99 -15.66
CA GLY A 68 -7.21 -5.90 -16.77
C GLY A 68 -6.13 -6.96 -17.05
N LYS A 69 -5.06 -7.02 -16.24
CA LYS A 69 -3.98 -8.00 -16.41
C LYS A 69 -4.32 -9.29 -15.69
N THR A 70 -3.96 -10.41 -16.30
CA THR A 70 -4.02 -11.72 -15.66
C THR A 70 -2.94 -11.85 -14.58
N ASP A 71 -3.14 -12.76 -13.61
CA ASP A 71 -2.13 -13.04 -12.58
C ASP A 71 -0.77 -13.40 -13.18
N ALA A 72 -0.76 -14.16 -14.29
CA ALA A 72 0.47 -14.53 -14.98
C ALA A 72 1.19 -13.33 -15.61
N GLU A 73 0.46 -12.32 -16.11
CA GLU A 73 1.06 -11.09 -16.64
C GLU A 73 1.66 -10.24 -15.53
N ILE A 74 0.93 -10.10 -14.41
CA ILE A 74 1.42 -9.38 -13.24
C ILE A 74 2.65 -10.07 -12.65
N MET A 75 2.64 -11.39 -12.55
CA MET A 75 3.79 -12.17 -12.08
C MET A 75 5.02 -11.95 -12.97
N ARG A 76 4.88 -12.05 -14.31
CA ARG A 76 5.99 -11.79 -15.25
C ARG A 76 6.50 -10.36 -15.14
N PHE A 77 5.60 -9.38 -15.00
CA PHE A 77 5.99 -7.99 -14.79
C PHE A 77 6.80 -7.82 -13.49
N CYS A 78 6.30 -8.35 -12.37
CA CYS A 78 7.00 -8.31 -11.08
C CYS A 78 8.37 -8.99 -11.14
N GLN A 79 8.48 -10.13 -11.84
CA GLN A 79 9.73 -10.83 -12.04
C GLN A 79 10.73 -10.01 -12.87
N SER A 80 10.28 -9.40 -13.96
CA SER A 80 11.11 -8.50 -14.78
C SER A 80 11.59 -7.30 -13.96
N PHE A 81 10.67 -6.62 -13.27
CA PHE A 81 10.96 -5.48 -12.41
C PHE A 81 11.98 -5.81 -11.31
N MET A 82 11.78 -6.93 -10.60
CA MET A 82 12.69 -7.35 -9.53
C MET A 82 14.04 -7.86 -10.04
N THR A 83 14.13 -8.31 -11.29
CA THR A 83 15.41 -8.75 -11.89
C THR A 83 16.43 -7.61 -11.91
N GLU A 84 15.97 -6.36 -12.12
CA GLU A 84 16.81 -5.19 -11.98
C GLU A 84 16.85 -4.67 -10.53
N LEU A 85 15.70 -4.49 -9.90
CA LEU A 85 15.61 -3.84 -8.58
C LEU A 85 16.43 -4.55 -7.50
N GLN A 86 16.53 -5.88 -7.53
CA GLN A 86 17.24 -6.68 -6.52
C GLN A 86 18.68 -6.21 -6.27
N LYS A 87 19.36 -5.66 -7.29
CA LYS A 87 20.75 -5.22 -7.20
C LYS A 87 20.92 -4.01 -6.28
N HIS A 88 19.83 -3.29 -6.05
CA HIS A 88 19.80 -1.97 -5.41
C HIS A 88 19.07 -1.98 -4.06
N ILE A 89 18.58 -3.14 -3.61
CA ILE A 89 17.81 -3.29 -2.37
C ILE A 89 18.41 -4.35 -1.45
N GLY A 90 18.03 -4.31 -0.19
CA GLY A 90 18.52 -5.22 0.84
C GLY A 90 18.07 -4.77 2.24
N PRO A 91 18.07 -5.66 3.23
CA PRO A 91 17.52 -5.38 4.56
C PRO A 91 18.19 -4.17 5.24
N SER A 92 19.48 -3.96 4.98
CA SER A 92 20.26 -2.84 5.53
C SER A 92 20.50 -1.71 4.53
N LEU A 93 19.94 -1.79 3.32
CA LEU A 93 20.13 -0.81 2.25
C LEU A 93 18.82 -0.09 1.92
N ASP A 94 17.84 -0.83 1.38
CA ASP A 94 16.56 -0.30 0.93
C ASP A 94 15.50 -1.42 1.05
N VAL A 95 14.39 -1.11 1.72
CA VAL A 95 13.33 -2.06 2.04
C VAL A 95 11.98 -1.59 1.45
N PRO A 96 11.64 -2.02 0.23
CA PRO A 96 10.36 -1.66 -0.39
C PRO A 96 9.12 -2.23 0.32
N ALA A 97 7.94 -1.75 -0.09
CA ALA A 97 6.63 -2.19 0.38
C ALA A 97 5.58 -2.03 -0.74
N GLY A 98 4.33 -2.41 -0.47
CA GLY A 98 3.20 -2.10 -1.34
C GLY A 98 2.81 -0.61 -1.33
N ASP A 99 2.11 -0.21 -2.39
CA ASP A 99 1.43 1.08 -2.59
C ASP A 99 0.30 0.85 -3.63
N ILE A 100 -0.25 1.90 -4.25
CA ILE A 100 -1.29 1.77 -5.28
C ILE A 100 -0.82 0.80 -6.38
N GLY A 101 -1.63 -0.23 -6.65
CA GLY A 101 -1.34 -1.26 -7.66
C GLY A 101 -0.36 -2.35 -7.22
N VAL A 102 0.15 -2.32 -5.98
CA VAL A 102 1.08 -3.30 -5.42
C VAL A 102 0.58 -3.76 -4.06
N GLY A 103 -0.12 -4.90 -4.03
CA GLY A 103 -0.62 -5.53 -2.81
C GLY A 103 0.21 -6.76 -2.41
N GLY A 104 -0.36 -7.60 -1.54
CA GLY A 104 0.29 -8.84 -1.07
C GLY A 104 0.64 -9.82 -2.20
N ARG A 105 -0.17 -9.85 -3.28
CA ARG A 105 0.09 -10.68 -4.46
C ARG A 105 1.38 -10.25 -5.16
N GLU A 106 1.51 -8.96 -5.51
CA GLU A 106 2.68 -8.42 -6.19
C GLU A 106 3.93 -8.51 -5.30
N ILE A 107 3.80 -8.23 -4.00
CA ILE A 107 4.89 -8.41 -3.03
C ILE A 107 5.33 -9.88 -2.96
N GLY A 108 4.40 -10.83 -3.00
CA GLY A 108 4.71 -12.26 -3.05
C GLY A 108 5.52 -12.64 -4.29
N TYR A 109 5.10 -12.18 -5.48
CA TYR A 109 5.83 -12.44 -6.73
C TYR A 109 7.23 -11.81 -6.73
N MET A 110 7.34 -10.56 -6.27
CA MET A 110 8.62 -9.86 -6.16
C MET A 110 9.54 -10.52 -5.13
N TYR A 111 9.02 -10.93 -3.98
CA TYR A 111 9.80 -11.64 -2.96
C TYR A 111 10.31 -12.99 -3.46
N GLY A 112 9.46 -13.75 -4.17
CA GLY A 112 9.85 -15.00 -4.81
C GLY A 112 10.98 -14.82 -5.83
N GLN A 113 10.88 -13.78 -6.68
CA GLN A 113 11.94 -13.47 -7.65
C GLN A 113 13.23 -13.01 -6.97
N TYR A 114 13.15 -12.17 -5.93
CA TYR A 114 14.32 -11.78 -5.15
C TYR A 114 15.03 -13.01 -4.58
N LYS A 115 14.28 -13.91 -3.92
CA LYS A 115 14.82 -15.15 -3.36
C LYS A 115 15.53 -16.01 -4.41
N ARG A 116 14.95 -16.13 -5.61
CA ARG A 116 15.57 -16.87 -6.73
C ARG A 116 16.92 -16.28 -7.16
N LEU A 117 17.07 -14.95 -7.12
CA LEU A 117 18.25 -14.26 -7.64
C LEU A 117 19.34 -14.00 -6.58
N ARG A 118 18.96 -13.83 -5.31
CA ARG A 118 19.85 -13.37 -4.23
C ARG A 118 19.88 -14.28 -2.99
N GLN A 119 19.14 -15.39 -3.01
CA GLN A 119 18.86 -16.25 -1.84
C GLN A 119 17.88 -15.61 -0.84
N PHE A 120 17.56 -16.36 0.22
CA PHE A 120 16.57 -15.94 1.22
C PHE A 120 17.05 -14.76 2.06
N ASP A 121 16.21 -13.73 2.15
CA ASP A 121 16.39 -12.60 3.07
C ASP A 121 15.02 -12.06 3.49
N ALA A 122 14.60 -12.34 4.73
CA ALA A 122 13.27 -11.95 5.20
C ALA A 122 13.08 -10.42 5.29
N GLY A 123 14.16 -9.65 5.44
CA GLY A 123 14.12 -8.22 5.71
C GLY A 123 13.99 -7.34 4.46
N VAL A 124 14.18 -7.90 3.26
CA VAL A 124 14.24 -7.11 2.02
C VAL A 124 12.91 -6.46 1.62
N LEU A 125 11.76 -7.05 2.00
CA LEU A 125 10.43 -6.52 1.67
C LEU A 125 9.48 -6.60 2.87
N THR A 126 8.66 -5.57 3.01
CA THR A 126 7.52 -5.52 3.96
C THR A 126 6.19 -5.64 3.23
N GLY A 127 5.13 -6.04 3.95
CA GLY A 127 3.83 -6.34 3.33
C GLY A 127 3.78 -7.73 2.68
N LYS A 128 4.67 -8.63 3.11
CA LYS A 128 4.67 -10.04 2.69
C LYS A 128 3.43 -10.78 3.22
N PRO A 129 2.94 -11.81 2.52
CA PRO A 129 1.92 -12.70 3.08
C PRO A 129 2.42 -13.38 4.37
N LEU A 130 1.50 -13.68 5.30
CA LEU A 130 1.83 -14.21 6.64
C LEU A 130 2.70 -15.48 6.59
N GLY A 131 2.37 -16.43 5.70
CA GLY A 131 3.12 -17.68 5.54
C GLY A 131 4.58 -17.51 5.05
N PHE A 132 4.99 -16.29 4.70
CA PHE A 132 6.33 -15.98 4.19
C PHE A 132 7.01 -14.83 4.95
N GLY A 133 6.78 -14.75 6.27
CA GLY A 133 7.39 -13.72 7.13
C GLY A 133 6.68 -12.37 7.06
N GLY A 134 5.38 -12.39 6.77
CA GLY A 134 4.49 -11.24 6.96
C GLY A 134 4.26 -10.95 8.45
N SER A 135 3.90 -9.72 8.76
CA SER A 135 3.49 -9.33 10.12
C SER A 135 1.97 -9.33 10.22
N LEU A 136 1.44 -9.84 11.33
CA LEU A 136 0.07 -9.54 11.74
C LEU A 136 -0.13 -8.03 11.87
N ILE A 137 -1.37 -7.57 11.74
CA ILE A 137 -1.75 -6.15 11.76
C ILE A 137 -1.22 -5.34 10.55
N ARG A 138 -0.31 -5.89 9.72
CA ARG A 138 0.24 -5.14 8.57
C ARG A 138 -0.82 -4.72 7.54
N PRO A 139 -1.82 -5.56 7.19
CA PRO A 139 -2.93 -5.13 6.34
C PRO A 139 -3.70 -3.94 6.95
N GLU A 140 -3.96 -3.96 8.25
CA GLU A 140 -4.79 -3.01 9.00
C GLU A 140 -4.05 -1.70 9.31
N ALA A 141 -2.73 -1.77 9.48
CA ALA A 141 -1.91 -0.78 10.17
C ALA A 141 -2.12 0.67 9.74
N THR A 142 -2.29 0.92 8.44
CA THR A 142 -2.43 2.30 7.94
C THR A 142 -3.82 2.87 8.22
N GLY A 143 -4.88 2.07 8.01
CA GLY A 143 -6.24 2.49 8.32
C GLY A 143 -6.44 2.65 9.84
N TYR A 144 -5.91 1.71 10.62
CA TYR A 144 -5.97 1.76 12.08
C TYR A 144 -5.17 2.94 12.62
N GLY A 145 -3.94 3.15 12.14
CA GLY A 145 -3.11 4.28 12.54
C GLY A 145 -3.74 5.64 12.24
N LEU A 146 -4.41 5.78 11.08
CA LEU A 146 -5.18 6.99 10.76
C LEU A 146 -6.27 7.26 11.79
N VAL A 147 -7.06 6.24 12.12
CA VAL A 147 -8.14 6.36 13.10
C VAL A 147 -7.61 6.61 14.49
N TYR A 148 -6.56 5.91 14.94
CA TYR A 148 -5.92 6.17 16.24
C TYR A 148 -5.37 7.60 16.35
N PHE A 149 -4.73 8.10 15.30
CA PHE A 149 -4.25 9.48 15.30
C PHE A 149 -5.40 10.48 15.40
N THR A 150 -6.48 10.22 14.65
CA THR A 150 -7.68 11.06 14.66
C THR A 150 -8.40 11.02 16.00
N ASP A 151 -8.46 9.86 16.65
CA ASP A 151 -9.07 9.67 17.97
C ASP A 151 -8.33 10.49 19.04
N ASN A 152 -6.99 10.48 19.01
CA ASN A 152 -6.17 11.35 19.87
C ASN A 152 -6.42 12.84 19.60
N MET A 153 -6.57 13.23 18.33
CA MET A 153 -6.92 14.62 17.98
C MET A 153 -8.31 15.01 18.48
N LEU A 154 -9.31 14.13 18.36
CA LEU A 154 -10.66 14.36 18.87
C LEU A 154 -10.64 14.48 20.40
N ALA A 155 -9.96 13.57 21.08
CA ALA A 155 -9.84 13.57 22.55
C ALA A 155 -9.19 14.86 23.06
N ALA A 156 -8.16 15.36 22.39
CA ALA A 156 -7.52 16.65 22.71
C ALA A 156 -8.48 17.86 22.58
N ASN A 157 -9.63 17.68 21.93
CA ASN A 157 -10.68 18.68 21.74
C ASN A 157 -11.98 18.32 22.47
N GLY A 158 -11.95 17.38 23.43
CA GLY A 158 -13.13 16.96 24.17
C GLY A 158 -14.18 16.23 23.32
N LYS A 159 -13.77 15.64 22.19
CA LYS A 159 -14.61 14.86 21.28
C LYS A 159 -14.16 13.40 21.24
N SER A 160 -14.96 12.54 20.63
CA SER A 160 -14.61 11.14 20.35
C SER A 160 -15.29 10.69 19.05
N PHE A 161 -14.95 9.49 18.57
CA PHE A 161 -15.62 8.88 17.42
C PHE A 161 -17.06 8.44 17.68
N LYS A 162 -17.40 8.17 18.95
CA LYS A 162 -18.71 7.65 19.32
C LYS A 162 -19.81 8.58 18.84
N ASP A 163 -20.80 8.00 18.15
CA ASP A 163 -21.98 8.67 17.59
C ASP A 163 -21.65 9.74 16.51
N GLN A 164 -20.39 9.86 16.06
CA GLN A 164 -20.02 10.77 14.98
C GLN A 164 -20.32 10.17 13.60
N THR A 165 -20.78 11.00 12.68
CA THR A 165 -20.84 10.65 11.26
C THR A 165 -19.48 10.87 10.60
N VAL A 166 -18.94 9.83 9.96
CA VAL A 166 -17.62 9.85 9.33
C VAL A 166 -17.75 9.63 7.83
N LEU A 167 -17.06 10.49 7.06
CA LEU A 167 -16.93 10.35 5.62
C LEU A 167 -15.54 9.80 5.30
N ILE A 168 -15.48 8.66 4.63
CA ILE A 168 -14.24 8.08 4.12
C ILE A 168 -14.28 8.12 2.60
N SER A 169 -13.21 8.62 1.99
CA SER A 169 -12.97 8.51 0.55
C SER A 169 -12.07 7.32 0.26
N GLY A 170 -12.25 6.70 -0.90
CA GLY A 170 -11.51 5.52 -1.29
C GLY A 170 -12.15 4.22 -0.79
N SER A 171 -11.65 3.12 -1.33
CA SER A 171 -12.13 1.75 -1.05
C SER A 171 -10.99 0.71 -1.13
N GLY A 172 -9.75 1.19 -1.13
CA GLY A 172 -8.57 0.32 -1.04
C GLY A 172 -8.27 -0.06 0.41
N ASN A 173 -7.16 -0.77 0.60
CA ASN A 173 -6.69 -1.27 1.90
C ASN A 173 -6.81 -0.23 3.05
N VAL A 174 -6.29 0.99 2.87
CA VAL A 174 -6.36 2.03 3.92
C VAL A 174 -7.80 2.40 4.29
N ALA A 175 -8.66 2.59 3.29
CA ALA A 175 -10.04 2.99 3.51
C ALA A 175 -10.86 1.89 4.18
N GLN A 176 -10.71 0.63 3.74
CA GLN A 176 -11.41 -0.51 4.34
C GLN A 176 -11.11 -0.63 5.83
N TYR A 177 -9.83 -0.57 6.20
CA TYR A 177 -9.44 -0.70 7.61
C TYR A 177 -9.71 0.57 8.43
N ALA A 178 -9.82 1.74 7.80
CA ALA A 178 -10.33 2.94 8.45
C ALA A 178 -11.83 2.84 8.73
N VAL A 179 -12.63 2.28 7.80
CA VAL A 179 -14.05 1.96 8.04
C VAL A 179 -14.17 1.03 9.26
N GLN A 180 -13.45 -0.08 9.25
CA GLN A 180 -13.49 -1.06 10.34
C GLN A 180 -13.17 -0.42 11.70
N LYS A 181 -12.02 0.28 11.81
CA LYS A 181 -11.59 0.83 13.09
C LYS A 181 -12.49 1.97 13.57
N ALA A 182 -12.96 2.85 12.68
CA ALA A 182 -13.86 3.92 13.07
C ALA A 182 -15.20 3.38 13.57
N THR A 183 -15.76 2.38 12.89
CA THR A 183 -16.99 1.70 13.33
C THR A 183 -16.81 0.99 14.67
N GLU A 184 -15.68 0.32 14.90
CA GLU A 184 -15.35 -0.29 16.20
C GLU A 184 -15.30 0.73 17.35
N LEU A 185 -14.92 1.98 17.07
CA LEU A 185 -14.93 3.08 18.04
C LEU A 185 -16.30 3.78 18.17
N GLY A 186 -17.34 3.24 17.54
CA GLY A 186 -18.71 3.73 17.63
C GLY A 186 -19.08 4.85 16.66
N ALA A 187 -18.25 5.09 15.63
CA ALA A 187 -18.61 6.03 14.56
C ALA A 187 -19.58 5.41 13.56
N LYS A 188 -20.40 6.25 12.92
CA LYS A 188 -21.22 5.89 11.76
C LYS A 188 -20.50 6.31 10.48
N VAL A 189 -19.79 5.38 9.86
CA VAL A 189 -19.14 5.64 8.57
C VAL A 189 -20.16 5.50 7.45
N ILE A 190 -20.43 6.58 6.71
CA ILE A 190 -21.54 6.58 5.72
C ILE A 190 -21.08 6.65 4.27
N SER A 191 -19.77 6.79 4.00
CA SER A 191 -19.28 6.90 2.62
C SER A 191 -18.02 6.09 2.36
N VAL A 192 -17.90 5.62 1.12
CA VAL A 192 -16.68 5.13 0.48
C VAL A 192 -16.68 5.54 -1.00
N SER A 193 -15.51 5.57 -1.64
CA SER A 193 -15.42 5.93 -3.06
C SER A 193 -14.37 5.14 -3.84
N ASP A 194 -14.44 5.19 -5.16
CA ASP A 194 -13.34 4.79 -6.03
C ASP A 194 -13.20 5.79 -7.19
N SER A 195 -12.37 5.48 -8.19
CA SER A 195 -12.13 6.40 -9.31
C SER A 195 -13.38 6.70 -10.16
N ASN A 196 -14.42 5.89 -10.06
CA ASN A 196 -15.62 5.98 -10.89
C ASN A 196 -16.77 6.74 -10.20
N GLY A 197 -16.78 6.77 -8.86
CA GLY A 197 -17.90 7.33 -8.10
C GLY A 197 -17.79 7.08 -6.61
N TYR A 198 -18.88 7.32 -5.90
CA TYR A 198 -18.99 7.15 -4.45
C TYR A 198 -20.30 6.48 -4.08
N ILE A 199 -20.32 5.87 -2.90
CA ILE A 199 -21.52 5.33 -2.26
C ILE A 199 -21.77 6.14 -1.00
N ILE A 200 -23.03 6.46 -0.75
CA ILE A 200 -23.52 6.94 0.55
C ILE A 200 -24.52 5.91 1.05
N ASP A 201 -24.23 5.34 2.21
CA ASP A 201 -25.17 4.52 2.96
C ASP A 201 -25.43 5.21 4.29
N GLU A 202 -26.61 5.84 4.41
CA GLU A 202 -26.99 6.56 5.63
C GLU A 202 -27.14 5.63 6.83
N THR A 203 -27.24 4.30 6.63
CA THR A 203 -27.31 3.31 7.71
C THR A 203 -25.93 2.86 8.19
N GLY A 204 -24.89 3.02 7.36
CA GLY A 204 -23.51 2.72 7.66
C GLY A 204 -22.90 1.75 6.65
N ILE A 205 -21.62 1.92 6.32
CA ILE A 205 -20.92 1.04 5.37
C ILE A 205 -20.64 -0.32 6.01
N ASP A 206 -21.15 -1.38 5.39
CA ASP A 206 -20.81 -2.77 5.72
C ASP A 206 -19.36 -3.08 5.29
N PHE A 207 -18.51 -3.33 6.28
CA PHE A 207 -17.10 -3.65 6.08
C PHE A 207 -16.89 -4.97 5.33
N ASP A 208 -17.60 -6.03 5.69
CA ASP A 208 -17.41 -7.36 5.10
C ASP A 208 -17.83 -7.36 3.63
N LEU A 209 -18.94 -6.67 3.32
CA LEU A 209 -19.38 -6.47 1.94
C LEU A 209 -18.36 -5.67 1.13
N LEU A 210 -17.82 -4.59 1.72
CA LEU A 210 -16.80 -3.77 1.06
C LEU A 210 -15.53 -4.60 0.75
N VAL A 211 -15.06 -5.42 1.71
CA VAL A 211 -13.90 -6.31 1.52
C VAL A 211 -14.20 -7.34 0.43
N ASP A 212 -15.37 -7.97 0.43
CA ASP A 212 -15.76 -8.95 -0.59
C ASP A 212 -15.74 -8.36 -2.01
N ILE A 213 -16.35 -7.18 -2.18
CA ILE A 213 -16.39 -6.47 -3.47
C ILE A 213 -14.97 -6.12 -3.93
N LYS A 214 -14.13 -5.57 -3.05
CA LYS A 214 -12.83 -4.99 -3.44
C LYS A 214 -11.70 -6.00 -3.52
N GLU A 215 -11.67 -7.03 -2.67
CA GLU A 215 -10.57 -7.98 -2.60
C GLU A 215 -10.86 -9.31 -3.28
N LYS A 216 -12.08 -9.86 -3.10
CA LYS A 216 -12.46 -11.15 -3.70
C LYS A 216 -12.97 -10.97 -5.13
N ARG A 217 -14.01 -10.16 -5.32
CA ARG A 217 -14.60 -9.92 -6.66
C ARG A 217 -13.77 -8.94 -7.50
N ARG A 218 -12.99 -8.08 -6.86
CA ARG A 218 -12.19 -7.01 -7.49
C ARG A 218 -13.05 -6.10 -8.39
N ALA A 219 -14.27 -5.81 -7.93
CA ALA A 219 -15.26 -5.04 -8.66
C ALA A 219 -15.22 -3.54 -8.34
N ARG A 220 -16.02 -2.79 -9.10
CA ARG A 220 -16.31 -1.36 -8.84
C ARG A 220 -17.36 -1.24 -7.74
N LEU A 221 -17.40 -0.07 -7.10
CA LEU A 221 -18.45 0.23 -6.12
C LEU A 221 -19.81 0.47 -6.77
N THR A 222 -19.80 1.04 -7.98
CA THR A 222 -20.97 1.40 -8.81
C THR A 222 -20.88 0.68 -10.15
#